data_AF-A0A139PCZ3-F1
#
_entry.id   AF-A0A139PCZ3-F1
#
_cell.length_a   1.000
_cell.length_b   1.000
_cell.length_c   1.000
_cell.angle_alpha   90.00
_cell.angle_beta   90.00
_cell.angle_gamma   90.00
#
_symmetry.space_group_name_H-M   'P 1'
#
loop_
_entity.id
_entity.type
_entity.pdbx_description
1 polymer ?
#
loop_
_entity_poly.entity_id
_entity_poly.type
_entity_poly.pdbx_seq_one_letter_code
_entity_poly.pdbx_strand_id
1 'polypeptide(L)'
;MDKWSKIRDKLVDAQEELYNINNKFRKSKDDLDTKWGLLNEFNKGLNQKFDEKHSIVLSAYSKMPDATEDMLEAAVGTIERYRMVNEEEFLTRRHELEREYNDLEDRYKKEYRKQERVIEQLSSELKSYQTDEEQEEN
;
A
#
# COMPACT_ATOMS: atom_id res chain seq x y z
N MET A 1 -10.75 -40.25 -18.63
CA MET A 1 -11.27 -39.12 -17.85
C MET A 1 -12.45 -38.55 -18.62
N ASP A 2 -13.66 -38.67 -18.06
CA ASP A 2 -14.87 -38.10 -18.64
C ASP A 2 -14.80 -36.56 -18.65
N LYS A 3 -15.74 -35.92 -19.38
CA LYS A 3 -15.75 -34.46 -19.53
C LYS A 3 -16.05 -33.75 -18.20
N TRP A 4 -16.92 -34.33 -17.38
CA TRP A 4 -17.28 -33.81 -16.06
C TRP A 4 -16.06 -33.68 -15.13
N SER A 5 -15.25 -34.74 -15.03
CA SER A 5 -14.02 -34.78 -14.24
C SER A 5 -13.01 -33.75 -14.73
N LYS A 6 -12.88 -33.56 -16.04
CA LYS A 6 -12.00 -32.52 -16.61
C LYS A 6 -12.43 -31.10 -16.23
N ILE A 7 -13.73 -30.81 -16.21
CA ILE A 7 -14.25 -29.49 -15.81
C ILE A 7 -14.02 -29.27 -14.31
N ARG A 8 -14.23 -30.31 -13.50
CA ARG A 8 -13.96 -30.26 -12.06
C ARG A 8 -12.49 -30.00 -11.75
N ASP A 9 -11.57 -30.68 -12.43
CA ASP A 9 -10.12 -30.48 -12.25
C ASP A 9 -9.74 -29.03 -12.60
N LYS A 10 -10.22 -28.50 -13.73
CA LYS A 10 -10.00 -27.09 -14.10
C LYS A 10 -10.57 -26.11 -13.08
N LEU A 11 -11.69 -26.45 -12.45
CA LEU A 11 -12.32 -25.60 -11.44
C LEU A 11 -11.47 -25.55 -10.16
N VAL A 12 -10.84 -26.67 -9.79
CA VAL A 12 -9.85 -26.71 -8.69
C VAL A 12 -8.64 -25.85 -9.02
N ASP A 13 -8.06 -26.01 -10.22
CA ASP A 13 -6.93 -25.18 -10.67
C ASP A 13 -7.30 -23.69 -10.65
N ALA A 14 -8.52 -23.36 -11.09
CA ALA A 14 -9.00 -21.99 -11.10
C ALA A 14 -9.18 -21.39 -9.69
N GLN A 15 -9.61 -22.21 -8.72
CA GLN A 15 -9.70 -21.82 -7.32
C GLN A 15 -8.32 -21.63 -6.69
N GLU A 16 -7.35 -22.49 -7.02
CA GLU A 16 -5.96 -22.34 -6.58
C GLU A 16 -5.34 -21.04 -7.12
N GLU A 17 -5.59 -20.70 -8.38
CA GLU A 17 -5.09 -19.43 -8.92
C GLU A 17 -5.72 -18.21 -8.22
N LEU A 18 -7.01 -18.26 -7.87
CA LEU A 18 -7.65 -17.20 -7.09
C LEU A 18 -6.98 -17.04 -5.71
N TYR A 19 -6.65 -18.15 -5.05
CA TYR A 19 -5.89 -18.15 -3.80
C TYR A 19 -4.48 -17.54 -3.99
N ASN A 20 -3.81 -17.86 -5.09
CA ASN A 20 -2.50 -17.29 -5.42
C ASN A 20 -2.56 -15.78 -5.68
N ILE A 21 -3.60 -15.29 -6.36
CA ILE A 21 -3.86 -13.85 -6.56
C ILE A 21 -4.01 -13.15 -5.21
N ASN A 22 -4.83 -13.69 -4.31
CA ASN A 22 -5.02 -13.14 -2.97
C ASN A 22 -3.71 -13.11 -2.16
N ASN A 23 -2.93 -14.19 -2.23
CA ASN A 23 -1.64 -14.26 -1.54
C ASN A 23 -0.61 -13.27 -2.07
N LYS A 24 -0.54 -13.08 -3.39
CA LYS A 24 0.35 -12.08 -4.02
C LYS A 24 -0.05 -10.68 -3.59
N PHE A 25 -1.35 -10.35 -3.66
CA PHE A 25 -1.88 -9.07 -3.22
C PHE A 25 -1.52 -8.79 -1.75
N ARG A 26 -1.75 -9.75 -0.85
CA ARG A 26 -1.40 -9.60 0.57
C ARG A 26 0.09 -9.30 0.75
N LYS A 27 0.98 -10.06 0.13
CA LYS A 27 2.43 -9.85 0.25
C LYS A 27 2.85 -8.46 -0.26
N SER A 28 2.32 -8.03 -1.41
CA SER A 28 2.61 -6.70 -1.94
C SER A 28 2.05 -5.59 -1.06
N LYS A 29 0.88 -5.80 -0.46
CA LYS A 29 0.29 -4.87 0.51
C LYS A 29 1.15 -4.76 1.77
N ASP A 30 1.60 -5.88 2.34
CA ASP A 30 2.44 -5.91 3.54
C ASP A 30 3.77 -5.14 3.32
N ASP A 31 4.36 -5.23 2.12
CA ASP A 31 5.54 -4.44 1.74
C ASP A 31 5.26 -2.94 1.70
N LEU A 32 4.13 -2.53 1.12
CA LEU A 32 3.69 -1.13 1.12
C LEU A 32 3.37 -0.63 2.54
N ASP A 33 2.75 -1.46 3.37
CA ASP A 33 2.42 -1.12 4.77
C ASP A 33 3.71 -0.89 5.57
N THR A 34 4.72 -1.73 5.34
CA THR A 34 6.06 -1.56 5.93
C THR A 34 6.71 -0.25 5.50
N LYS A 35 6.71 0.06 4.19
CA LYS A 35 7.27 1.31 3.66
C LYS A 35 6.55 2.54 4.21
N TRP A 36 5.23 2.48 4.32
CA TRP A 36 4.41 3.54 4.90
C TRP A 36 4.75 3.78 6.36
N GLY A 37 4.90 2.71 7.15
CA GLY A 37 5.34 2.77 8.53
C GLY A 37 6.70 3.46 8.67
N LEU A 38 7.71 3.00 7.91
CA LEU A 38 9.05 3.58 7.92
C LEU A 38 9.06 5.06 7.55
N LEU A 39 8.27 5.47 6.54
CA LEU A 39 8.17 6.87 6.13
C LEU A 39 7.60 7.75 7.26
N ASN A 40 6.56 7.28 7.94
CA ASN A 40 5.95 8.03 9.05
C ASN A 40 6.88 8.11 10.27
N GLU A 41 7.56 7.02 10.62
CA GLU A 41 8.53 7.00 11.72
C GLU A 41 9.71 7.94 11.44
N PHE A 42 10.22 7.92 10.20
CA PHE A 42 11.28 8.81 9.78
C PHE A 42 10.88 10.28 9.90
N ASN A 43 9.71 10.66 9.37
CA ASN A 43 9.20 12.03 9.46
C ASN A 43 8.97 12.48 10.91
N LYS A 44 8.42 11.61 11.76
CA LYS A 44 8.26 11.87 13.19
C LYS A 44 9.61 12.13 13.86
N GLY A 45 10.61 11.30 13.58
CA GLY A 45 11.97 11.45 14.12
C GLY A 45 12.66 12.73 13.63
N LEU A 46 12.45 13.14 12.38
CA LEU A 46 12.96 14.42 11.88
C LEU A 46 12.32 15.61 12.57
N ASN A 47 11.00 15.61 12.76
CA ASN A 47 10.30 16.69 13.46
C ASN A 47 10.79 16.85 14.91
N GLN A 48 10.99 15.73 15.63
CA GLN A 48 11.59 15.74 16.96
C GLN A 48 12.98 16.39 16.97
N LYS A 49 13.84 16.05 16.00
CA LYS A 49 15.17 16.68 15.87
C LYS A 49 15.07 18.18 15.60
N PHE A 50 14.13 18.62 14.78
CA PHE A 50 13.94 20.05 14.56
C PHE A 50 13.49 20.77 15.84
N ASP A 51 12.58 20.17 16.62
CA ASP A 51 12.14 20.73 17.90
C ASP A 51 13.30 20.81 18.92
N GLU A 52 14.14 19.77 19.00
CA GLU A 52 15.35 19.77 19.81
C GLU A 52 16.32 20.89 19.39
N LYS A 53 16.57 21.05 18.09
CA LYS A 53 17.44 22.11 17.57
C LYS A 53 16.88 23.49 17.86
N HIS A 54 15.57 23.67 17.70
CA HIS A 54 14.89 24.92 18.03
C HIS A 54 15.05 25.26 19.51
N SER A 55 14.86 24.28 20.41
CA SER A 55 15.05 24.46 21.85
C SER A 55 16.49 24.83 22.22
N ILE A 56 17.49 24.18 21.59
CA ILE A 56 18.91 24.50 21.81
C ILE A 56 19.22 25.93 21.39
N VAL A 57 18.73 26.36 20.22
CA VAL A 57 18.90 27.73 19.73
C VAL A 57 18.32 28.71 20.74
N LEU A 58 17.05 28.55 21.14
CA LEU A 58 16.42 29.44 22.13
C LEU A 58 17.19 29.47 23.47
N SER A 59 17.68 28.33 23.95
CA SER A 59 18.46 28.28 25.19
C SER A 59 19.83 28.93 25.05
N ALA A 60 20.47 28.89 23.88
CA ALA A 60 21.75 29.55 23.65
C ALA A 60 21.57 31.06 23.57
N TYR A 61 20.56 31.51 22.83
CA TYR A 61 20.21 32.92 22.69
C TYR A 61 19.86 33.58 24.03
N SER A 62 19.10 32.92 24.91
CA SER A 62 18.76 33.48 26.22
C SER A 62 19.94 33.69 27.17
N LYS A 63 21.10 33.08 26.87
CA LYS A 63 22.34 33.19 27.66
C LYS A 63 23.36 34.16 27.05
N MET A 64 23.07 34.73 25.87
CA MET A 64 23.95 35.67 25.19
C MET A 64 23.52 37.12 25.51
N PRO A 65 24.38 37.92 26.17
CA PRO A 65 24.03 39.29 26.55
C PRO A 65 23.95 40.26 25.37
N ASP A 66 24.58 39.93 24.24
CA ASP A 66 24.70 40.72 23.02
C ASP A 66 23.84 40.18 21.86
N ALA A 67 23.07 39.12 22.09
CA ALA A 67 22.21 38.55 21.08
C ALA A 67 21.07 39.51 20.70
N THR A 68 20.87 39.71 19.40
CA THR A 68 19.76 40.50 18.85
C THR A 68 18.60 39.60 18.41
N GLU A 69 17.42 40.20 18.31
CA GLU A 69 16.23 39.55 17.75
C GLU A 69 16.47 39.07 16.31
N ASP A 70 17.12 39.88 15.47
CA ASP A 70 17.49 39.53 14.10
C ASP A 70 18.37 38.27 14.01
N MET A 71 19.31 38.12 14.95
CA MET A 71 20.17 36.93 15.01
C MET A 71 19.33 35.69 15.36
N LEU A 72 18.42 35.79 16.33
CA LEU A 72 17.52 34.71 16.72
C LEU A 72 16.60 34.32 15.55
N GLU A 73 16.00 35.31 14.90
CA GLU A 73 15.13 35.13 13.73
C GLU A 73 15.89 34.44 12.59
N ALA A 74 17.13 34.83 12.32
CA ALA A 74 17.95 34.18 11.30
C ALA A 74 18.22 32.70 11.60
N ALA A 75 18.48 32.35 12.87
CA ALA A 75 18.74 30.98 13.30
C ALA A 75 17.47 30.11 13.26
N VAL A 76 16.36 30.62 13.80
CA VAL A 76 15.05 29.95 13.78
C VAL A 76 14.54 29.80 12.35
N GLY A 77 14.59 30.87 11.54
CA GLY A 77 14.17 30.83 10.14
C GLY A 77 14.99 29.86 9.30
N THR A 78 16.26 29.61 9.66
CA THR A 78 17.06 28.55 9.00
C THR A 78 16.53 27.16 9.34
N ILE A 79 16.19 26.90 10.61
CA ILE A 79 15.57 25.64 11.04
C ILE A 79 14.24 25.42 10.32
N GLU A 80 13.40 26.45 10.23
CA GLU A 80 12.11 26.38 9.55
C GLU A 80 12.23 26.09 8.05
N ARG A 81 13.17 26.74 7.35
CA ARG A 81 13.43 26.44 5.93
C ARG A 81 13.81 24.98 5.71
N TYR A 82 14.68 24.42 6.55
CA TYR A 82 15.01 23.00 6.46
C TYR A 82 13.80 22.11 6.77
N ARG A 83 12.97 22.48 7.76
CA ARG A 83 11.73 21.75 8.06
C ARG A 83 10.79 21.71 6.86
N MET A 84 10.57 22.85 6.18
CA MET A 84 9.72 22.94 5.00
C MET A 84 10.20 22.03 3.86
N VAL A 85 11.50 22.06 3.52
CA VAL A 85 12.05 21.20 2.46
C VAL A 85 11.84 19.71 2.79
N ASN A 86 12.05 19.32 4.05
CA ASN A 86 11.81 17.94 4.47
C ASN A 86 10.32 17.57 4.43
N GLU A 87 9.41 18.49 4.76
CA GLU A 87 7.97 18.27 4.67
C GLU A 87 7.52 18.08 3.22
N GLU A 88 8.04 18.87 2.28
CA GLU A 88 7.78 18.69 0.85
C GLU A 88 8.25 17.31 0.36
N GLU A 89 9.49 16.90 0.71
CA GLU A 89 10.00 15.57 0.36
C GLU A 89 9.15 14.45 0.95
N PHE A 90 8.73 14.58 2.22
CA PHE A 90 7.83 13.63 2.86
C PHE A 90 6.49 13.53 2.14
N LEU A 91 5.88 14.66 1.77
CA LEU A 91 4.61 14.70 1.06
C LEU A 91 4.73 14.07 -0.33
N THR A 92 5.79 14.37 -1.07
CA THR A 92 6.07 13.73 -2.36
C THR A 92 6.15 12.21 -2.21
N ARG A 93 6.91 11.73 -1.23
CA ARG A 93 7.08 10.28 -1.03
C ARG A 93 5.79 9.60 -0.56
N ARG A 94 5.00 10.29 0.26
CA ARG A 94 3.68 9.82 0.68
C ARG A 94 2.74 9.68 -0.52
N HIS A 95 2.70 10.67 -1.41
CA HIS A 95 1.87 10.62 -2.63
C HIS A 95 2.32 9.55 -3.62
N GLU A 96 3.62 9.21 -3.66
CA GLU A 96 4.10 8.06 -4.41
C GLU A 96 3.56 6.74 -3.84
N LEU A 97 3.64 6.54 -2.52
CA LEU A 97 3.08 5.35 -1.88
C LEU A 97 1.55 5.25 -2.06
N GLU A 98 0.82 6.36 -1.96
CA GLU A 98 -0.63 6.40 -2.24
C GLU A 98 -0.94 5.93 -3.67
N ARG A 99 -0.14 6.36 -4.66
CA ARG A 99 -0.27 5.88 -6.03
C ARG A 99 0.03 4.39 -6.16
N GLU A 100 1.11 3.91 -5.52
CA GLU A 100 1.45 2.48 -5.52
C GLU A 100 0.34 1.61 -4.91
N TYR A 101 -0.32 2.08 -3.85
CA TYR A 101 -1.49 1.43 -3.26
C TYR A 101 -2.67 1.35 -4.23
N ASN A 102 -3.04 2.48 -4.84
CA ASN A 102 -4.13 2.53 -5.79
C ASN A 102 -3.87 1.61 -6.98
N ASP A 103 -2.65 1.62 -7.52
CA ASP A 103 -2.25 0.76 -8.62
C ASP A 103 -2.28 -0.73 -8.23
N LEU A 104 -1.86 -1.07 -7.00
CA LEU A 104 -1.93 -2.44 -6.49
C LEU A 104 -3.38 -2.91 -6.36
N GLU A 105 -4.26 -2.08 -5.80
CA GLU A 105 -5.67 -2.40 -5.62
C GLU A 105 -6.39 -2.56 -6.97
N ASP A 106 -6.10 -1.70 -7.93
CA ASP A 106 -6.66 -1.77 -9.28
C ASP A 106 -6.22 -3.02 -10.03
N ARG A 107 -4.93 -3.38 -9.96
CA ARG A 107 -4.42 -4.63 -10.55
C ARG A 107 -5.08 -5.84 -9.91
N TYR A 108 -5.13 -5.88 -8.58
CA TYR A 108 -5.77 -6.96 -7.84
C TYR A 108 -7.24 -7.13 -8.23
N LYS A 109 -8.04 -6.04 -8.24
CA LYS A 109 -9.45 -6.09 -8.65
C LYS A 109 -9.62 -6.62 -10.08
N LYS A 110 -8.75 -6.24 -11.01
CA LYS A 110 -8.79 -6.70 -12.41
C LYS A 110 -8.49 -8.19 -12.51
N GLU A 111 -7.42 -8.66 -11.87
CA GLU A 111 -7.02 -10.07 -11.90
C GLU A 111 -8.04 -10.96 -11.18
N TYR A 112 -8.48 -10.55 -10.00
CA TYR A 112 -9.47 -11.26 -9.21
C TYR A 112 -10.78 -11.44 -9.98
N ARG A 113 -11.35 -10.37 -10.55
CA ARG A 113 -12.57 -10.44 -11.38
C ARG A 113 -12.41 -11.31 -12.62
N LYS A 114 -11.22 -11.28 -13.25
CA LYS A 114 -10.95 -12.14 -14.41
C LYS A 114 -11.01 -13.61 -14.00
N GLN A 115 -10.41 -13.95 -12.85
CA GLN A 115 -10.40 -15.31 -12.34
C GLN A 115 -11.78 -15.77 -11.84
N GLU A 116 -12.54 -14.90 -11.19
CA GLU A 116 -13.94 -15.18 -10.82
C GLU A 116 -14.79 -15.56 -12.03
N ARG A 117 -14.68 -14.82 -13.15
CA ARG A 117 -15.41 -15.16 -14.38
C ARG A 117 -15.07 -16.55 -14.92
N VAL A 118 -13.80 -16.95 -14.81
CA VAL A 118 -13.37 -18.31 -15.22
C VAL A 118 -14.04 -19.35 -14.34
N ILE A 119 -14.06 -19.13 -13.01
CA ILE A 119 -14.72 -20.02 -12.06
C ILE A 119 -16.24 -20.10 -12.32
N GLU A 120 -16.90 -18.97 -12.56
CA GLU A 120 -18.32 -18.90 -12.89
C GLU A 120 -18.67 -19.67 -14.17
N GLN A 121 -17.86 -19.51 -15.22
CA GLN A 121 -18.02 -20.24 -16.48
C GLN A 121 -17.88 -21.74 -16.27
N LEU A 122 -16.81 -22.19 -15.62
CA LEU A 122 -16.58 -23.61 -15.33
C LEU A 122 -17.67 -24.20 -14.43
N SER A 123 -18.14 -23.43 -13.44
CA SER A 123 -19.23 -23.85 -12.55
C SER A 123 -20.55 -23.99 -13.30
N SER A 124 -20.82 -23.10 -14.26
CA SER A 124 -22.03 -23.16 -15.09
C SER A 124 -21.98 -24.34 -16.05
N GLU A 125 -20.83 -24.58 -16.68
CA GLU A 125 -20.61 -25.76 -17.54
C GLU A 125 -20.78 -27.06 -16.75
N LEU A 126 -20.22 -27.15 -15.54
CA LEU A 126 -20.38 -28.32 -14.69
C LEU A 126 -21.86 -28.61 -14.37
N LYS A 127 -22.65 -27.57 -14.08
CA LYS A 127 -24.09 -27.71 -13.79
C LYS A 127 -24.90 -28.15 -15.00
N SER A 128 -24.59 -27.64 -16.20
CA SER A 128 -25.31 -28.08 -17.41
C SER A 128 -25.08 -29.56 -17.69
N TYR A 129 -23.84 -30.05 -17.53
CA TYR A 129 -23.55 -31.48 -17.69
C TYR A 129 -24.34 -32.38 -16.73
N GLN A 130 -24.54 -31.95 -15.47
CA GLN A 130 -25.37 -32.71 -14.52
C GLN A 130 -26.85 -32.74 -14.93
N THR A 131 -27.34 -31.66 -15.52
CA THR A 131 -28.75 -31.56 -15.93
C THR A 131 -29.03 -32.39 -17.19
N ASP A 132 -28.06 -32.46 -18.10
CA ASP A 132 -28.16 -33.23 -19.34
C ASP A 132 -28.12 -34.76 -19.06
N GLU A 133 -27.30 -35.21 -18.11
CA GLU A 133 -27.29 -36.63 -17.67
C GLU A 133 -28.62 -37.05 -17.01
N GLU A 134 -29.25 -36.18 -16.21
CA GLU A 134 -30.56 -36.45 -15.59
C GLU A 134 -31.73 -36.50 -16.59
N GLN A 135 -31.59 -35.88 -17.76
CA GLN A 135 -32.60 -35.90 -18.84
C GLN A 135 -32.43 -37.08 -19.79
N GLU A 136 -31.23 -37.64 -19.96
CA GLU A 136 -31.00 -38.84 -20.77
C GLU A 136 -31.38 -40.15 -20.04
N GLU A 137 -31.47 -40.14 -18.71
CA GLU A 137 -31.88 -41.30 -17.89
C GLU A 137 -33.40 -41.42 -17.65
N ASN A 138 -34.24 -40.47 -18.12
CA ASN A 138 -35.71 -40.48 -18.02
C ASN A 138 -36.41 -40.67 -19.38
#